data_AF-A0A1I7GPB6-F1
#
_entry.id   AF-A0A1I7GPB6-F1
#
_cell.length_a   1.000
_cell.length_b   1.000
_cell.length_c   1.000
_cell.angle_alpha   90.00
_cell.angle_beta   90.00
_cell.angle_gamma   90.00
#
_symmetry.space_group_name_H-M   'P 1'
#
loop_
_entity.id
_entity.type
_entity.pdbx_description
1 polymer ?
#
loop_
_entity_poly.entity_id
_entity_poly.type
_entity_poly.pdbx_seq_one_letter_code
_entity_poly.pdbx_strand_id
1 'polypeptide(L)'
;MAETVASKLQRAIDEPIPDDGHTVADLIPFGWAPGKYIGGCRDCHEVFTGDKWSRRCRACAVKALEAYRARPRWQSGADGIPTDRPVWAFFYQGCSMSEEPVLLARGKVEEDGEEFTAEGETFLRYGHVIAWIEAQERPPLTVEAVESFVAALGDHKLSFGADHICEDWLHGTALQAVVDGHPDAVAIAAAALKSRDLPISRYYG
;
A
#
# COMPACT_ATOMS: atom_id res chain seq x y z
N MET A 1 41.46 12.05 18.79
CA MET A 1 42.26 11.66 17.62
C MET A 1 41.29 11.33 16.50
N ALA A 2 41.40 11.98 15.35
CA ALA A 2 40.51 11.72 14.21
C ALA A 2 40.89 10.39 13.55
N GLU A 3 39.91 9.53 13.30
CA GLU A 3 40.08 8.27 12.58
C GLU A 3 40.55 8.55 11.14
N THR A 4 41.58 7.83 10.68
CA THR A 4 42.11 8.03 9.32
C THR A 4 41.19 7.38 8.27
N VAL A 5 41.19 7.91 7.05
CA VAL A 5 40.42 7.33 5.92
C VAL A 5 40.80 5.86 5.69
N ALA A 6 42.09 5.53 5.83
CA ALA A 6 42.60 4.15 5.71
C ALA A 6 42.03 3.22 6.79
N SER A 7 41.94 3.68 8.05
CA SER A 7 41.32 2.87 9.12
C SER A 7 39.82 2.68 8.92
N LYS A 8 39.10 3.68 8.39
CA LYS A 8 37.67 3.54 8.05
C LYS A 8 37.45 2.53 6.92
N LEU A 9 38.32 2.56 5.91
CA LEU A 9 38.32 1.64 4.78
C LEU A 9 38.56 0.19 5.21
N GLN A 10 39.58 -0.05 6.04
CA GLN A 10 39.90 -1.39 6.53
C GLN A 10 38.74 -1.97 7.35
N ARG A 11 38.16 -1.16 8.25
CA ARG A 11 36.98 -1.58 9.03
C ARG A 11 35.83 -1.98 8.11
N ALA A 12 35.49 -1.16 7.13
CA ALA A 12 34.38 -1.45 6.21
C ALA A 12 34.58 -2.73 5.39
N ILE A 13 35.83 -3.16 5.13
CA ILE A 13 36.13 -4.41 4.41
C ILE A 13 36.02 -5.63 5.32
N ASP A 14 36.47 -5.50 6.57
CA ASP A 14 36.59 -6.62 7.50
C ASP A 14 35.35 -6.82 8.37
N GLU A 15 34.43 -5.86 8.39
CA GLU A 15 33.23 -5.91 9.23
C GLU A 15 32.27 -7.00 8.72
N PRO A 16 31.98 -8.04 9.52
CA PRO A 16 31.02 -9.06 9.14
C PRO A 16 29.63 -8.44 9.01
N ILE A 17 28.83 -8.99 8.10
CA ILE A 17 27.43 -8.55 7.93
C ILE A 17 26.71 -8.79 9.27
N PRO A 18 26.11 -7.74 9.87
CA PRO A 18 25.37 -7.87 11.12
C PRO A 18 24.21 -8.86 11.00
N ASP A 19 24.01 -9.70 12.02
CA ASP A 19 22.84 -10.56 12.15
C ASP A 19 21.69 -9.77 12.82
N ASP A 20 21.16 -8.81 12.07
CA ASP A 20 20.08 -7.89 12.47
C ASP A 20 18.69 -8.40 12.04
N GLY A 21 18.59 -9.67 11.63
CA GLY A 21 17.34 -10.29 11.17
C GLY A 21 16.91 -9.90 9.74
N HIS A 22 17.70 -9.10 9.00
CA HIS A 22 17.40 -8.74 7.62
C HIS A 22 18.25 -9.53 6.62
N THR A 23 17.58 -10.20 5.67
CA THR A 23 18.27 -10.94 4.62
C THR A 23 18.83 -10.00 3.55
N VAL A 24 19.80 -10.47 2.78
CA VAL A 24 20.32 -9.73 1.62
C VAL A 24 19.19 -9.44 0.61
N ALA A 25 18.31 -10.41 0.39
CA ALA A 25 17.18 -10.27 -0.53
C ALA A 25 16.24 -9.13 -0.11
N ASP A 26 16.04 -8.94 1.20
CA ASP A 26 15.23 -7.83 1.72
C ASP A 26 15.81 -6.46 1.41
N LEU A 27 17.14 -6.33 1.33
CA LEU A 27 17.84 -5.04 1.26
C LEU A 27 18.22 -4.60 -0.16
N ILE A 28 18.26 -5.54 -1.12
CA ILE A 28 18.53 -5.24 -2.54
C ILE A 28 17.58 -4.16 -3.09
N PRO A 29 16.24 -4.27 -2.92
CA PRO A 29 15.31 -3.25 -3.39
C PRO A 29 15.54 -1.87 -2.75
N PHE A 30 16.14 -1.84 -1.56
CA PHE A 30 16.45 -0.63 -0.81
C PHE A 30 17.89 -0.15 -1.02
N GLY A 31 18.57 -0.68 -2.04
CA GLY A 31 19.80 -0.12 -2.58
C GLY A 31 21.08 -0.61 -1.91
N TRP A 32 21.05 -1.77 -1.25
CA TRP A 32 22.25 -2.41 -0.69
C TRP A 32 22.30 -3.91 -1.00
N ALA A 33 23.47 -4.39 -1.39
CA ALA A 33 23.82 -5.80 -1.40
C ALA A 33 25.30 -5.97 -0.99
N PRO A 34 25.70 -7.14 -0.48
CA PRO A 34 27.08 -7.37 -0.05
C PRO A 34 28.02 -7.42 -1.25
N GLY A 35 29.25 -6.92 -1.06
CA GLY A 35 30.29 -6.96 -2.07
C GLY A 35 31.57 -6.27 -1.60
N LYS A 36 32.56 -6.20 -2.50
CA LYS A 36 33.90 -5.67 -2.20
C LYS A 36 34.14 -4.27 -2.79
N TYR A 37 33.11 -3.64 -3.35
CA TYR A 37 33.24 -2.30 -3.93
C TYR A 37 33.04 -1.26 -2.83
N ILE A 38 33.96 -0.31 -2.78
CA ILE A 38 33.90 0.82 -1.86
C ILE A 38 33.07 1.92 -2.52
N GLY A 39 32.09 2.44 -1.79
CA GLY A 39 31.24 3.55 -2.23
C GLY A 39 30.93 4.52 -1.09
N GLY A 40 30.36 5.67 -1.45
CA GLY A 40 29.77 6.60 -0.49
C GLY A 40 28.25 6.41 -0.45
N CYS A 41 27.69 6.30 0.75
CA CYS A 41 26.24 6.19 0.91
C CYS A 41 25.56 7.48 0.42
N ARG A 42 24.48 7.37 -0.37
CA ARG A 42 23.75 8.57 -0.84
C ARG A 42 22.99 9.30 0.27
N ASP A 43 22.67 8.61 1.36
CA ASP A 43 21.86 9.17 2.44
C ASP A 43 22.71 9.75 3.57
N CYS A 44 23.68 8.98 4.09
CA CYS A 44 24.52 9.41 5.20
C CYS A 44 25.93 9.84 4.80
N HIS A 45 26.32 9.68 3.53
CA HIS A 45 27.64 10.02 3.00
C HIS A 45 28.83 9.25 3.61
N GLU A 46 28.58 8.32 4.53
CA GLU A 46 29.61 7.43 5.06
C GLU A 46 30.13 6.46 3.99
N VAL A 47 31.41 6.13 4.10
CA VAL A 47 32.06 5.12 3.26
C VAL A 47 31.58 3.74 3.69
N PHE A 48 31.22 2.90 2.73
CA PHE A 48 30.78 1.53 2.99
C PHE A 48 31.30 0.57 1.90
N THR A 49 31.20 -0.72 2.17
CA THR A 49 31.45 -1.79 1.20
C THR A 49 30.13 -2.45 0.78
N GLY A 50 30.02 -2.73 -0.52
CA GLY A 50 28.84 -3.35 -1.09
C GLY A 50 29.08 -3.85 -2.50
N ASP A 51 28.01 -4.28 -3.15
CA ASP A 51 28.04 -4.58 -4.58
C ASP A 51 28.28 -3.28 -5.40
N LYS A 52 28.71 -3.42 -6.65
CA LYS A 52 29.05 -2.28 -7.54
C LYS A 52 27.90 -1.28 -7.72
N TRP A 53 26.66 -1.73 -7.60
CA TRP A 53 25.42 -1.00 -7.82
C TRP A 53 24.74 -0.54 -6.52
N SER A 54 25.29 -0.91 -5.36
CA SER A 54 24.81 -0.43 -4.06
C SER A 54 24.84 1.10 -4.03
N ARG A 55 23.70 1.70 -3.66
CA ARG A 55 23.51 3.16 -3.58
C ARG A 55 23.52 3.66 -2.14
N ARG A 56 23.33 2.76 -1.18
CA ARG A 56 23.24 3.04 0.26
C ARG A 56 24.12 2.06 1.02
N CYS A 57 24.58 2.46 2.19
CA CYS A 57 25.15 1.52 3.16
C CYS A 57 24.03 0.64 3.76
N ARG A 58 24.40 -0.52 4.34
CA ARG A 58 23.44 -1.46 4.93
C ARG A 58 22.50 -0.77 5.93
N ALA A 59 23.03 0.02 6.85
CA ALA A 59 22.23 0.70 7.88
C ALA A 59 21.18 1.65 7.29
N CYS A 60 21.51 2.38 6.21
CA CYS A 60 20.54 3.22 5.52
C CYS A 60 19.52 2.40 4.71
N ALA A 61 19.92 1.27 4.13
CA ALA A 61 18.99 0.36 3.48
C ALA A 61 18.00 -0.29 4.47
N VAL A 62 18.47 -0.67 5.67
CA VAL A 62 17.61 -1.17 6.76
C VAL A 62 16.62 -0.10 7.19
N LYS A 63 17.07 1.14 7.46
CA LYS A 63 16.16 2.26 7.78
C LYS A 63 15.12 2.50 6.68
N ALA A 64 15.52 2.40 5.41
CA ALA A 64 14.61 2.55 4.29
C ALA A 64 13.59 1.41 4.20
N LEU A 65 14.02 0.17 4.46
CA LEU A 65 13.14 -0.99 4.55
C LEU A 65 12.15 -0.86 5.71
N GLU A 66 12.61 -0.46 6.89
CA GLU A 66 11.77 -0.23 8.07
C GLU A 66 10.75 0.89 7.81
N ALA A 67 11.18 2.01 7.22
CA ALA A 67 10.28 3.09 6.81
C ALA A 67 9.24 2.61 5.78
N TYR A 68 9.65 1.77 4.82
CA TYR A 68 8.73 1.16 3.85
C TYR A 68 7.76 0.15 4.49
N ARG A 69 8.18 -0.56 5.54
CA ARG A 69 7.31 -1.45 6.31
C ARG A 69 6.33 -0.67 7.21
N ALA A 70 6.77 0.48 7.74
CA ALA A 70 5.98 1.34 8.62
C ALA A 70 4.97 2.24 7.87
N ARG A 71 5.10 2.38 6.54
CA ARG A 71 4.13 3.17 5.75
C ARG A 71 2.72 2.57 5.90
N PRO A 72 1.67 3.40 6.03
CA PRO A 72 0.30 2.91 5.97
C PRO A 72 0.06 2.13 4.68
N ARG A 73 -0.67 1.02 4.80
CA ARG A 73 -1.01 0.15 3.67
C ARG A 73 -2.50 0.04 3.55
N TRP A 74 -2.97 -0.12 2.32
CA TRP A 74 -4.36 -0.49 2.11
C TRP A 74 -4.60 -1.90 2.63
N GLN A 75 -5.76 -2.07 3.26
CA GLN A 75 -6.25 -3.32 3.81
C GLN A 75 -7.58 -3.65 3.10
N SER A 76 -7.84 -4.93 2.86
CA SER A 76 -9.05 -5.42 2.23
C SER A 76 -10.13 -5.77 3.26
N GLY A 77 -11.38 -5.39 2.98
CA GLY A 77 -12.54 -5.63 3.84
C GLY A 77 -12.54 -4.77 5.10
N ALA A 78 -13.49 -5.04 6.01
CA ALA A 78 -13.65 -4.30 7.27
C ALA A 78 -12.76 -4.81 8.42
N ASP A 79 -12.08 -5.93 8.23
CA ASP A 79 -11.33 -6.59 9.29
C ASP A 79 -10.15 -5.71 9.74
N GLY A 80 -10.01 -5.52 11.06
CA GLY A 80 -8.89 -4.80 11.67
C GLY A 80 -8.96 -3.27 11.61
N ILE A 81 -10.08 -2.69 11.15
CA ILE A 81 -10.26 -1.23 11.18
C ILE A 81 -10.23 -0.75 12.65
N PRO A 82 -9.40 0.26 12.99
CA PRO A 82 -9.43 0.84 14.32
C PRO A 82 -10.76 1.57 14.57
N THR A 83 -11.40 1.27 15.70
CA THR A 83 -12.68 1.90 16.12
C THR A 83 -12.46 3.22 16.88
N ASP A 84 -11.25 3.46 17.39
CA ASP A 84 -10.92 4.62 18.21
C ASP A 84 -10.58 5.89 17.39
N ARG A 85 -10.19 5.73 16.12
CA ARG A 85 -9.72 6.81 15.24
C ARG A 85 -10.22 6.67 13.80
N PRO A 86 -10.34 7.79 13.06
CA PRO A 86 -10.85 7.73 11.68
C PRO A 86 -9.81 7.19 10.70
N VAL A 87 -10.29 6.46 9.70
CA VAL A 87 -9.52 5.95 8.54
C VAL A 87 -10.11 6.46 7.24
N TRP A 88 -9.34 6.40 6.15
CA TRP A 88 -9.88 6.54 4.81
C TRP A 88 -10.36 5.17 4.33
N ALA A 89 -11.57 5.11 3.77
CA ALA A 89 -12.16 3.88 3.27
C ALA A 89 -12.86 4.08 1.94
N PHE A 90 -12.65 3.13 1.02
CA PHE A 90 -13.62 2.85 -0.03
C PHE A 90 -14.76 2.07 0.60
N PHE A 91 -15.97 2.60 0.52
CA PHE A 91 -17.14 1.91 1.05
C PHE A 91 -18.27 1.93 0.01
N TYR A 92 -18.97 0.81 -0.08
CA TYR A 92 -20.18 0.66 -0.88
C TYR A 92 -21.37 1.16 -0.08
N GLN A 93 -22.15 2.07 -0.64
CA GLN A 93 -23.39 2.52 -0.01
C GLN A 93 -24.58 1.83 -0.67
N GLY A 94 -25.15 0.83 0.01
CA GLY A 94 -26.32 0.12 -0.46
C GLY A 94 -27.55 1.04 -0.51
N CYS A 95 -28.27 1.05 -1.63
CA CYS A 95 -29.58 1.70 -1.79
C CYS A 95 -29.69 3.19 -1.40
N SER A 96 -28.64 4.00 -1.56
CA SER A 96 -28.79 5.47 -1.46
C SER A 96 -29.10 6.10 -2.80
N MET A 97 -29.88 7.19 -2.77
CA MET A 97 -30.15 8.06 -3.92
C MET A 97 -28.92 8.87 -4.38
N SER A 98 -27.71 8.34 -4.22
CA SER A 98 -26.46 8.96 -4.66
C SER A 98 -26.13 8.50 -6.09
N GLU A 99 -25.52 9.39 -6.87
CA GLU A 99 -25.09 9.09 -8.25
C GLU A 99 -23.92 8.09 -8.29
N GLU A 100 -23.12 8.01 -7.21
CA GLU A 100 -21.97 7.11 -7.12
C GLU A 100 -22.23 5.97 -6.11
N PRO A 101 -22.00 4.70 -6.50
CA PRO A 101 -22.24 3.54 -5.64
C PRO A 101 -21.11 3.25 -4.64
N VAL A 102 -19.90 3.72 -4.93
CA VAL A 102 -18.71 3.54 -4.10
C VAL A 102 -18.08 4.89 -3.88
N LEU A 103 -17.72 5.17 -2.63
CA LEU A 103 -17.18 6.46 -2.23
C LEU A 103 -15.89 6.27 -1.46
N LEU A 104 -14.96 7.22 -1.62
CA LEU A 104 -13.80 7.36 -0.76
C LEU A 104 -14.09 8.43 0.29
N ALA A 105 -14.31 8.00 1.54
CA ALA A 105 -14.56 8.90 2.66
C ALA A 105 -13.63 8.61 3.83
N ARG A 106 -13.47 9.62 4.68
CA ARG A 106 -12.80 9.49 5.96
C ARG A 106 -13.85 9.29 7.05
N GLY A 107 -13.66 8.34 7.95
CA GLY A 107 -14.69 8.01 8.93
C GLY A 107 -14.26 6.92 9.91
N LYS A 108 -15.19 6.55 10.80
CA LYS A 108 -14.98 5.51 11.80
C LYS A 108 -15.91 4.33 11.56
N VAL A 109 -15.47 3.15 11.98
CA VAL A 109 -16.30 1.95 11.99
C VAL A 109 -16.78 1.70 13.42
N GLU A 110 -18.03 1.29 13.57
CA GLU A 110 -18.61 0.88 14.85
C GLU A 110 -18.01 -0.46 15.32
N GLU A 111 -18.25 -0.85 16.58
CA GLU A 111 -17.60 -2.03 17.20
C GLU A 111 -17.84 -3.37 16.47
N ASP A 112 -18.93 -3.48 15.70
CA ASP A 112 -19.30 -4.69 14.97
C ASP A 112 -18.69 -4.80 13.56
N GLY A 113 -18.06 -3.74 13.05
CA GLY A 113 -17.47 -3.75 11.71
C GLY A 113 -18.45 -3.50 10.56
N GLU A 114 -19.76 -3.38 10.84
CA GLU A 114 -20.81 -3.37 9.82
C GLU A 114 -21.28 -1.95 9.45
N GLU A 115 -20.98 -0.96 10.29
CA GLU A 115 -21.40 0.44 10.09
C GLU A 115 -20.20 1.38 9.94
N PHE A 116 -20.23 2.26 8.93
CA PHE A 116 -19.20 3.27 8.69
C PHE A 116 -19.79 4.69 8.76
N THR A 117 -19.24 5.51 9.65
CA THR A 117 -19.65 6.90 9.87
C THR A 117 -18.63 7.84 9.23
N ALA A 118 -18.97 8.40 8.07
CA ALA A 118 -18.14 9.39 7.40
C ALA A 118 -18.10 10.73 8.17
N GLU A 119 -16.91 11.34 8.25
CA GLU A 119 -16.71 12.67 8.84
C GLU A 119 -17.54 13.72 8.09
N GLY A 120 -18.24 14.58 8.83
CA GLY A 120 -19.06 15.66 8.26
C GLY A 120 -20.50 15.25 7.93
N GLU A 121 -20.87 13.99 8.13
CA GLU A 121 -22.25 13.53 7.97
C GLU A 121 -22.99 13.44 9.30
N THR A 122 -24.30 13.71 9.24
CA THR A 122 -25.17 13.72 10.42
C THR A 122 -25.89 12.39 10.64
N PHE A 123 -25.77 11.46 9.69
CA PHE A 123 -26.39 10.15 9.75
C PHE A 123 -25.37 9.05 9.38
N LEU A 124 -25.55 7.88 9.98
CA LEU A 124 -24.78 6.68 9.68
C LEU A 124 -24.99 6.30 8.22
N ARG A 125 -23.90 5.98 7.50
CA ARG A 125 -24.04 5.31 6.22
C ARG A 125 -24.04 3.82 6.46
N TYR A 126 -25.21 3.21 6.24
CA TYR A 126 -25.29 1.77 6.07
C TYR A 126 -24.54 1.44 4.77
N GLY A 127 -23.38 0.84 4.93
CA GLY A 127 -22.48 0.59 3.82
C GLY A 127 -21.37 -0.35 4.23
N HIS A 128 -20.84 -1.06 3.25
CA HIS A 128 -19.81 -2.06 3.47
C HIS A 128 -18.45 -1.47 3.13
N VAL A 129 -17.52 -1.48 4.09
CA VAL A 129 -16.13 -1.09 3.80
C VAL A 129 -15.49 -2.16 2.90
N ILE A 130 -14.99 -1.71 1.76
CA ILE A 130 -14.35 -2.55 0.75
C ILE A 130 -12.84 -2.55 0.99
N ALA A 131 -12.23 -1.39 1.19
CA ALA A 131 -10.81 -1.29 1.51
C ALA A 131 -10.53 -0.02 2.32
N TRP A 132 -9.52 -0.04 3.19
CA TRP A 132 -9.20 1.10 4.07
C TRP A 132 -7.71 1.32 4.28
N ILE A 133 -7.33 2.52 4.72
CA ILE A 133 -5.96 2.92 5.05
C ILE A 133 -5.92 3.96 6.18
N GLU A 134 -4.94 3.83 7.07
CA GLU A 134 -4.61 4.85 8.08
C GLU A 134 -3.74 5.95 7.49
N ALA A 135 -4.34 6.83 6.70
CA ALA A 135 -3.67 8.00 6.14
C ALA A 135 -4.17 9.30 6.80
N GLN A 136 -3.26 10.26 7.01
CA GLN A 136 -3.62 11.58 7.53
C GLN A 136 -4.35 12.42 6.47
N GLU A 137 -3.89 12.34 5.21
CA GLU A 137 -4.45 13.05 4.06
C GLU A 137 -5.26 12.10 3.18
N ARG A 138 -6.10 12.66 2.30
CA ARG A 138 -6.87 11.86 1.33
C ARG A 138 -5.90 11.10 0.42
N PRO A 139 -5.90 9.76 0.46
CA PRO A 139 -4.97 8.97 -0.35
C PRO A 139 -5.34 9.09 -1.84
N PRO A 140 -4.36 9.16 -2.76
CA PRO A 140 -4.62 9.02 -4.18
C PRO A 140 -5.05 7.58 -4.51
N LEU A 141 -5.65 7.38 -5.69
CA LEU A 141 -5.85 6.04 -6.22
C LEU A 141 -4.49 5.43 -6.59
N THR A 142 -4.13 4.32 -5.95
CA THR A 142 -2.87 3.61 -6.22
C THR A 142 -3.14 2.18 -6.66
N VAL A 143 -2.14 1.53 -7.26
CA VAL A 143 -2.19 0.09 -7.56
C VAL A 143 -2.49 -0.73 -6.31
N GLU A 144 -1.87 -0.39 -5.18
CA GLU A 144 -2.09 -1.04 -3.88
C GLU A 144 -3.54 -0.90 -3.38
N ALA A 145 -4.15 0.28 -3.60
CA ALA A 145 -5.55 0.51 -3.28
C ALA A 145 -6.48 -0.40 -4.10
N VAL A 146 -6.22 -0.48 -5.41
CA VAL A 146 -6.99 -1.31 -6.34
C VAL A 146 -6.82 -2.80 -6.03
N GLU A 147 -5.61 -3.25 -5.73
CA GLU A 147 -5.36 -4.65 -5.36
C GLU A 147 -6.08 -5.04 -4.06
N SER A 148 -6.10 -4.14 -3.07
CA SER A 148 -6.83 -4.36 -1.82
C SER A 148 -8.35 -4.39 -2.05
N PHE A 149 -8.84 -3.54 -2.96
CA PHE A 149 -10.23 -3.53 -3.38
C PHE A 149 -10.62 -4.86 -4.05
N VAL A 150 -9.83 -5.32 -5.03
CA VAL A 150 -10.06 -6.61 -5.71
C VAL A 150 -10.00 -7.78 -4.73
N ALA A 151 -9.06 -7.76 -3.79
CA ALA A 151 -8.99 -8.79 -2.75
C ALA A 151 -10.28 -8.85 -1.92
N ALA A 152 -10.82 -7.70 -1.52
CA ALA A 152 -12.07 -7.63 -0.77
C ALA A 152 -13.28 -8.16 -1.54
N LEU A 153 -13.36 -7.91 -2.85
CA LEU A 153 -14.40 -8.50 -3.72
C LEU A 153 -14.31 -10.04 -3.78
N GLY A 154 -13.10 -10.60 -3.67
CA GLY A 154 -12.89 -12.05 -3.65
C GLY A 154 -13.33 -12.73 -2.36
N ASP A 155 -13.45 -11.99 -1.26
CA ASP A 155 -13.89 -12.52 0.03
C ASP A 155 -15.42 -12.63 0.15
N HIS A 156 -16.18 -12.13 -0.83
CA HIS A 156 -17.64 -12.30 -0.98
C HIS A 156 -18.47 -11.91 0.26
N LYS A 157 -18.06 -10.86 0.98
CA LYS A 157 -18.77 -10.38 2.18
C LYS A 157 -19.84 -9.31 1.87
N LEU A 158 -19.97 -8.85 0.62
CA LEU A 158 -20.94 -7.80 0.27
C LEU A 158 -22.33 -8.40 0.02
N SER A 159 -23.37 -7.64 0.39
CA SER A 159 -24.76 -8.06 0.23
C SER A 159 -25.22 -8.06 -1.24
N PHE A 160 -26.25 -8.86 -1.55
CA PHE A 160 -27.00 -8.96 -2.82
C PHE A 160 -26.54 -8.07 -4.01
N GLY A 161 -25.58 -8.55 -4.79
CA GLY A 161 -25.17 -7.90 -6.05
C GLY A 161 -24.27 -6.66 -5.90
N ALA A 162 -23.96 -6.26 -4.67
CA ALA A 162 -23.04 -5.15 -4.39
C ALA A 162 -21.64 -5.40 -4.95
N ASP A 163 -21.16 -6.65 -4.94
CA ASP A 163 -19.87 -7.02 -5.52
C ASP A 163 -19.77 -6.60 -7.01
N HIS A 164 -20.84 -6.79 -7.78
CA HIS A 164 -20.88 -6.43 -9.20
C HIS A 164 -20.86 -4.91 -9.40
N ILE A 165 -21.64 -4.19 -8.60
CA ILE A 165 -21.67 -2.72 -8.67
C ILE A 165 -20.28 -2.15 -8.33
N CYS A 166 -19.61 -2.75 -7.34
CA CYS A 166 -18.27 -2.37 -6.96
C CYS A 166 -17.23 -2.72 -8.04
N GLU A 167 -17.38 -3.87 -8.72
CA GLU A 167 -16.54 -4.24 -9.86
C GLU A 167 -16.70 -3.27 -11.03
N ASP A 168 -17.93 -2.95 -11.42
CA ASP A 168 -18.22 -2.00 -12.51
C ASP A 168 -17.66 -0.61 -12.19
N TRP A 169 -17.86 -0.14 -10.96
CA TRP A 169 -17.27 1.12 -10.48
C TRP A 169 -15.74 1.08 -10.54
N LEU A 170 -15.12 -0.04 -10.16
CA LEU A 170 -13.67 -0.19 -10.17
C LEU A 170 -13.12 -0.12 -11.61
N HIS A 171 -13.77 -0.78 -12.56
CA HIS A 171 -13.37 -0.74 -13.97
C HIS A 171 -13.57 0.65 -14.58
N GLY A 172 -14.69 1.32 -14.26
CA GLY A 172 -14.94 2.70 -14.65
C GLY A 172 -13.89 3.66 -14.10
N THR A 173 -13.55 3.53 -12.82
CA THR A 173 -12.49 4.32 -12.15
C THR A 173 -11.12 4.07 -12.77
N ALA A 174 -10.77 2.81 -13.08
CA ALA A 174 -9.51 2.48 -13.73
C ALA A 174 -9.42 3.04 -15.16
N LEU A 175 -10.53 3.01 -15.92
CA LEU A 175 -10.62 3.64 -17.23
C LEU A 175 -10.47 5.16 -17.14
N GLN A 176 -11.10 5.80 -16.16
CA GLN A 176 -10.97 7.23 -15.94
C GLN A 176 -9.51 7.62 -15.65
N ALA A 177 -8.78 6.83 -14.85
CA ALA A 177 -7.35 7.06 -14.62
C ALA A 177 -6.51 7.03 -15.91
N VAL A 178 -6.89 6.20 -16.90
CA VAL A 178 -6.27 6.21 -18.24
C VAL A 178 -6.61 7.48 -19.00
N VAL A 179 -7.89 7.88 -19.00
CA VAL A 179 -8.36 9.11 -19.67
C VAL A 179 -7.65 10.34 -19.11
N ASP A 180 -7.45 10.40 -17.79
CA ASP A 180 -6.81 11.51 -17.10
C ASP A 180 -5.27 11.54 -17.26
N GLY A 181 -4.68 10.50 -17.86
CA GLY A 181 -3.24 10.39 -18.06
C GLY A 181 -2.47 10.12 -16.76
N HIS A 182 -3.07 9.39 -15.81
CA HIS A 182 -2.42 9.01 -14.56
C HIS A 182 -1.10 8.25 -14.84
N PRO A 183 0.02 8.57 -14.15
CA PRO A 183 1.33 7.97 -14.44
C PRO A 183 1.33 6.45 -14.31
N ASP A 184 0.53 5.91 -13.39
CA ASP A 184 0.37 4.47 -13.15
C ASP A 184 -0.87 3.86 -13.79
N ALA A 185 -1.54 4.55 -14.73
CA ALA A 185 -2.83 4.11 -15.29
C ALA A 185 -2.83 2.68 -15.82
N VAL A 186 -1.75 2.26 -16.51
CA VAL A 186 -1.62 0.89 -17.04
C VAL A 186 -1.57 -0.14 -15.91
N ALA A 187 -0.86 0.16 -14.82
CA ALA A 187 -0.74 -0.74 -13.67
C ALA A 187 -2.06 -0.79 -12.87
N ILE A 188 -2.75 0.34 -12.74
CA ILE A 188 -4.09 0.44 -12.14
C ILE A 188 -5.09 -0.41 -12.94
N ALA A 189 -5.13 -0.25 -14.26
CA ALA A 189 -6.02 -1.02 -15.13
C ALA A 189 -5.71 -2.52 -15.08
N ALA A 190 -4.42 -2.89 -15.10
CA ALA A 190 -4.00 -4.29 -14.98
C ALA A 190 -4.40 -4.89 -13.62
N ALA A 191 -4.29 -4.13 -12.52
CA ALA A 191 -4.73 -4.57 -11.21
C ALA A 191 -6.25 -4.74 -11.14
N ALA A 192 -7.02 -3.78 -11.67
CA ALA A 192 -8.48 -3.86 -11.71
C ALA A 192 -8.98 -5.07 -12.51
N LEU A 193 -8.34 -5.38 -13.64
CA LEU A 193 -8.70 -6.52 -14.49
C LEU A 193 -8.54 -7.88 -13.81
N LYS A 194 -7.78 -7.98 -12.70
CA LYS A 194 -7.67 -9.20 -11.89
C LYS A 194 -9.03 -9.59 -11.27
N SER A 195 -9.98 -8.66 -11.13
CA SER A 195 -11.33 -8.97 -10.65
C SER A 195 -12.04 -9.99 -11.54
N ARG A 196 -11.73 -10.05 -12.84
CA ARG A 196 -12.36 -10.98 -13.80
C ARG A 196 -12.12 -12.46 -13.49
N ASP A 197 -11.06 -12.76 -12.73
CA ASP A 197 -10.74 -14.12 -12.32
C ASP A 197 -11.58 -14.56 -11.10
N LEU A 198 -12.28 -13.62 -10.45
CA LEU A 198 -13.10 -13.88 -9.27
C LEU A 198 -14.41 -14.61 -9.63
N PRO A 199 -14.97 -15.43 -8.73
CA PRO A 199 -16.22 -16.14 -8.96
C PRO A 199 -17.42 -15.22 -9.22
N ILE A 200 -17.42 -13.99 -8.66
CA ILE A 200 -18.48 -13.01 -8.90
C ILE A 200 -18.66 -12.71 -10.39
N SER A 201 -17.57 -12.51 -11.14
CA SER A 201 -17.61 -12.07 -12.53
C SER A 201 -18.13 -13.14 -13.50
N ARG A 202 -18.35 -14.38 -13.04
CA ARG A 202 -18.81 -15.51 -13.87
C ARG A 202 -20.32 -15.54 -14.12
N TYR A 203 -21.11 -14.78 -13.38
CA TYR A 203 -22.57 -14.83 -13.49
C TYR A 203 -23.15 -14.00 -14.66
N TYR A 204 -22.31 -13.30 -15.44
CA TYR A 204 -22.71 -12.50 -16.60
C TYR A 204 -21.85 -12.73 -17.86
N GLY A 205 -21.05 -13.82 -17.89
CA GLY A 205 -20.25 -14.26 -19.04
C GLY A 205 -20.82 -15.47 -19.76
#